data_AF-A0AAE0C2Q4-F1
#
_entry.id   AF-A0AAE0C2Q4-F1
#
_cell.length_a   1.000
_cell.length_b   1.000
_cell.length_c   1.000
_cell.angle_alpha   90.00
_cell.angle_beta   90.00
_cell.angle_gamma   90.00
#
_symmetry.space_group_name_H-M   'P 1'
#
loop_
_entity.id
_entity.type
_entity.pdbx_description
1 polymer ?
#
loop_
_entity_poly.entity_id
_entity_poly.type
_entity_poly.pdbx_seq_one_letter_code
_entity_poly.pdbx_strand_id
1 'polypeptide(L)'
;MDQHQDHETMVAFTRFVEKTYPMPPAFAQGYSPTEDEKKAYNVARTEALAKRSAAETQLLEYKLKRGVFSRETVWETAKIISAADFWYLYGYGVKELQLVGMRATAQVAGAGSSERGHKLMNFVEDINRNQLLWSNVEKRMYVAWNSNRFPLRLFPKK
;
A
#
# COMPACT_ATOMS: atom_id res chain seq x y z
N MET A 1 -10.80 -21.80 -14.95
CA MET A 1 -10.43 -21.06 -13.73
C MET A 1 -11.13 -21.74 -12.58
N ASP A 2 -10.37 -22.10 -11.56
CA ASP A 2 -10.85 -22.87 -10.42
C ASP A 2 -11.69 -21.94 -9.52
N GLN A 3 -12.97 -22.27 -9.30
CA GLN A 3 -13.91 -21.39 -8.58
C GLN A 3 -13.42 -21.04 -7.17
N HIS A 4 -12.58 -21.90 -6.59
CA HIS A 4 -11.98 -21.69 -5.28
C HIS A 4 -10.95 -20.53 -5.27
N GLN A 5 -10.14 -20.41 -6.33
CA GLN A 5 -9.07 -19.40 -6.42
C GLN A 5 -9.63 -18.00 -6.71
N ASP A 6 -10.73 -17.91 -7.45
CA ASP A 6 -11.46 -16.67 -7.66
C ASP A 6 -12.11 -16.16 -6.37
N HIS A 7 -12.56 -17.05 -5.48
CA HIS A 7 -13.12 -16.65 -4.19
C HIS A 7 -12.05 -16.06 -3.26
N GLU A 8 -10.91 -16.72 -3.09
CA GLU A 8 -9.84 -16.25 -2.22
C GLU A 8 -9.25 -14.91 -2.66
N THR A 9 -9.08 -14.72 -3.97
CA THR A 9 -8.58 -13.46 -4.53
C THR A 9 -9.56 -12.31 -4.30
N MET A 10 -10.87 -12.57 -4.38
CA MET A 10 -11.89 -11.56 -4.05
C MET A 10 -11.89 -11.22 -2.55
N VAL A 11 -11.74 -12.21 -1.66
CA VAL A 11 -11.63 -11.94 -0.22
C VAL A 11 -10.38 -11.10 0.09
N ALA A 12 -9.25 -11.42 -0.54
CA ALA A 12 -8.01 -10.65 -0.38
C ALA A 12 -8.18 -9.21 -0.89
N PHE A 13 -8.85 -9.03 -2.04
CA PHE A 13 -9.17 -7.71 -2.57
C PHE A 13 -10.05 -6.91 -1.61
N THR A 14 -11.13 -7.48 -1.10
CA THR A 14 -12.02 -6.80 -0.14
C THR A 14 -11.26 -6.35 1.10
N ARG A 15 -10.41 -7.21 1.68
CA ARG A 15 -9.55 -6.83 2.81
C ARG A 15 -8.61 -5.67 2.46
N PHE A 16 -8.09 -5.63 1.24
CA PHE A 16 -7.24 -4.54 0.78
C PHE A 16 -7.99 -3.22 0.63
N VAL A 17 -9.19 -3.28 0.08
CA VAL A 17 -10.12 -2.14 -0.05
C VAL A 17 -10.48 -1.61 1.33
N GLU A 18 -10.79 -2.48 2.30
CA GLU A 18 -11.10 -2.10 3.67
C GLU A 18 -9.94 -1.38 4.37
N LYS A 19 -8.70 -1.83 4.16
CA LYS A 19 -7.48 -1.17 4.66
C LYS A 19 -7.17 0.14 3.93
N THR A 20 -7.60 0.26 2.67
CA THR A 20 -7.38 1.46 1.85
C THR A 20 -8.35 2.57 2.22
N TYR A 21 -9.61 2.21 2.45
CA TYR A 21 -10.68 3.12 2.87
C TYR A 21 -11.26 2.64 4.20
N PRO A 22 -10.59 2.88 5.33
CA PRO A 22 -11.07 2.44 6.63
C PRO A 22 -12.38 3.15 7.00
N MET A 23 -13.28 2.43 7.66
CA MET A 23 -14.47 3.04 8.24
C MET A 23 -14.06 3.91 9.44
N PRO A 24 -14.75 5.02 9.70
CA PRO A 24 -14.51 5.77 10.91
C PRO A 24 -14.75 4.87 12.13
N PRO A 25 -13.91 4.97 13.18
CA PRO A 25 -14.05 4.15 14.37
C PRO A 25 -15.37 4.49 15.07
N ALA A 26 -16.04 3.48 15.60
CA ALA A 26 -17.24 3.70 16.41
C ALA A 26 -16.90 4.60 17.61
N PHE A 27 -17.88 5.39 18.06
CA PHE A 27 -17.74 6.19 19.26
C PHE A 27 -17.42 5.30 20.47
N ALA A 28 -16.55 5.77 21.35
CA ALA A 28 -16.15 5.03 22.54
C ALA A 28 -17.35 4.74 23.44
N GLN A 29 -17.32 3.61 24.14
CA GLN A 29 -18.38 3.24 25.06
C GLN A 29 -18.48 4.27 26.20
N GLY A 30 -19.68 4.80 26.44
CA GLY A 30 -19.91 5.88 27.42
C GLY A 30 -19.66 7.29 26.89
N TYR A 31 -19.21 7.45 25.63
CA TYR A 31 -19.15 8.75 24.97
C TYR A 31 -20.52 9.12 24.38
N SER A 32 -20.99 10.34 24.67
CA SER A 32 -22.19 10.90 24.06
C SER A 32 -21.77 11.94 23.01
N PRO A 33 -21.70 11.56 21.72
CA PRO A 33 -21.25 12.47 20.67
C PRO A 33 -22.25 13.61 20.47
N THR A 34 -21.72 14.79 20.22
CA THR A 34 -22.49 15.96 19.79
C THR A 34 -23.15 15.72 18.42
N GLU A 35 -24.17 16.51 18.08
CA GLU A 35 -24.84 16.39 16.77
C GLU A 35 -23.88 16.65 15.60
N ASP A 36 -22.94 17.59 15.76
CA ASP A 36 -21.92 17.87 14.75
C ASP A 36 -20.96 16.70 14.56
N GLU A 37 -20.57 16.02 15.64
CA GLU A 37 -19.72 14.82 15.57
C GLU A 37 -20.45 13.64 14.92
N LYS A 38 -21.73 13.44 15.24
CA LYS A 38 -22.56 12.42 14.57
C LYS A 38 -22.66 12.71 13.07
N LYS A 39 -22.85 13.98 12.70
CA LYS A 39 -22.91 14.39 11.30
C LYS A 39 -21.58 14.14 10.59
N ALA A 40 -20.46 14.55 11.19
CA ALA A 40 -19.12 14.32 10.64
C ALA A 40 -18.82 12.82 10.48
N TYR A 41 -19.16 12.00 11.49
CA TYR A 41 -19.03 10.55 11.43
C TYR A 41 -19.84 9.94 10.28
N ASN A 42 -21.09 10.36 10.11
CA ASN A 42 -21.94 9.86 9.03
C ASN A 42 -21.40 10.26 7.66
N VAL A 43 -20.87 11.47 7.49
CA VAL A 43 -20.23 11.91 6.23
C VAL A 43 -18.98 11.08 5.93
N ALA A 44 -18.08 10.91 6.90
CA ALA A 44 -16.88 10.09 6.71
C ALA A 44 -17.23 8.64 6.39
N ARG A 45 -18.27 8.10 7.04
CA ARG A 45 -18.78 6.76 6.80
C ARG A 45 -19.35 6.60 5.39
N THR A 46 -20.19 7.52 4.93
CA THR A 46 -20.78 7.43 3.58
C THR A 46 -19.73 7.59 2.50
N GLU A 47 -18.76 8.49 2.70
CA GLU A 47 -17.64 8.67 1.78
C GLU A 47 -16.78 7.39 1.67
N ALA A 48 -16.42 6.77 2.81
CA ALA A 48 -15.68 5.52 2.82
C ALA A 48 -16.44 4.40 2.09
N LEU A 49 -17.74 4.25 2.34
CA LEU A 49 -18.58 3.27 1.65
C LEU A 49 -18.65 3.51 0.14
N ALA A 50 -18.79 4.78 -0.28
CA ALA A 50 -18.82 5.15 -1.68
C ALA A 50 -17.51 4.79 -2.40
N LYS A 51 -16.35 5.07 -1.79
CA LYS A 51 -15.04 4.71 -2.34
C LYS A 51 -14.84 3.20 -2.46
N ARG A 52 -15.28 2.43 -1.46
CA ARG A 52 -15.23 0.96 -1.50
C ARG A 52 -16.06 0.40 -2.65
N SER A 53 -17.32 0.84 -2.78
CA SER A 53 -18.22 0.44 -3.86
C SER A 53 -17.70 0.84 -5.25
N ALA A 54 -17.11 2.03 -5.35
CA ALA A 54 -16.46 2.49 -6.58
C ALA A 54 -15.27 1.61 -6.96
N ALA A 55 -14.42 1.22 -5.99
CA ALA A 55 -13.29 0.31 -6.24
C ALA A 55 -13.75 -1.07 -6.74
N GLU A 56 -14.84 -1.62 -6.19
CA GLU A 56 -15.43 -2.88 -6.64
C GLU A 56 -15.99 -2.77 -8.07
N THR A 57 -16.67 -1.68 -8.39
CA THR A 57 -17.18 -1.41 -9.74
C THR A 57 -16.04 -1.28 -10.74
N GLN A 58 -15.00 -0.53 -10.38
CA GLN A 58 -13.80 -0.37 -11.20
C GLN A 58 -13.03 -1.68 -11.38
N LEU A 59 -13.05 -2.58 -10.38
CA LEU A 59 -12.47 -3.92 -10.53
C LEU A 59 -13.22 -4.71 -11.61
N LEU A 60 -14.54 -4.58 -11.72
CA LEU A 60 -15.29 -5.19 -12.81
C LEU A 60 -14.92 -4.59 -14.16
N GLU A 61 -14.69 -3.28 -14.26
CA GLU A 61 -14.20 -2.65 -15.49
C GLU A 61 -12.84 -3.21 -15.92
N TYR A 62 -11.92 -3.39 -14.97
CA TYR A 62 -10.63 -4.01 -15.22
C TYR A 62 -10.77 -5.47 -15.67
N LYS A 63 -11.53 -6.29 -14.94
CA LYS A 63 -11.74 -7.72 -15.26
C LYS A 63 -12.44 -7.92 -16.61
N LEU A 64 -13.40 -7.07 -16.94
CA LEU A 64 -14.15 -7.13 -18.20
C LEU A 64 -13.46 -6.38 -19.35
N LYS A 65 -12.23 -5.88 -19.15
CA LYS A 65 -11.45 -5.14 -20.16
C LYS A 65 -12.24 -3.98 -20.77
N ARG A 66 -12.87 -3.16 -19.93
CA ARG A 66 -13.64 -1.98 -20.34
C ARG A 66 -12.81 -0.70 -20.21
N GLY A 67 -13.26 0.37 -20.87
CA GLY A 67 -12.61 1.67 -20.81
C GLY A 67 -11.17 1.61 -21.33
N VAL A 68 -10.21 2.14 -20.56
CA VAL A 68 -8.78 2.12 -20.91
C VAL A 68 -8.25 0.68 -21.09
N PHE A 69 -8.76 -0.28 -20.32
CA PHE A 69 -8.34 -1.68 -20.36
C PHE A 69 -8.87 -2.46 -21.56
N SER A 70 -9.71 -1.87 -22.40
CA SER A 70 -10.14 -2.49 -23.67
C SER A 70 -9.06 -2.50 -24.74
N ARG A 71 -8.05 -1.64 -24.61
CA ARG A 71 -6.99 -1.48 -25.61
C ARG A 71 -5.96 -2.59 -25.45
N GLU A 72 -5.70 -3.33 -26.52
CA GLU A 72 -4.71 -4.41 -26.50
C GLU A 72 -3.30 -3.91 -26.14
N THR A 73 -2.93 -2.73 -26.63
CA THR A 73 -1.64 -2.08 -26.34
C THR A 73 -1.39 -1.87 -24.84
N VAL A 74 -2.44 -1.70 -24.03
CA VAL A 74 -2.33 -1.58 -22.56
C VAL A 74 -1.84 -2.91 -21.96
N TRP A 75 -2.36 -4.03 -22.44
CA TRP A 75 -1.98 -5.37 -21.97
C TRP A 75 -0.64 -5.82 -22.53
N GLU A 76 -0.29 -5.40 -23.74
CA GLU A 76 1.06 -5.60 -24.28
C GLU A 76 2.09 -4.83 -23.45
N THR A 77 1.80 -3.57 -23.12
CA THR A 77 2.67 -2.75 -22.27
C THR A 77 2.81 -3.35 -20.88
N ALA A 78 1.71 -3.87 -20.30
CA ALA A 78 1.71 -4.52 -19.00
C ALA A 78 2.68 -5.71 -18.86
N LYS A 79 3.08 -6.34 -19.98
CA LYS A 79 4.09 -7.42 -19.99
C LYS A 79 5.53 -6.90 -19.86
N ILE A 80 5.74 -5.62 -20.13
CA ILE A 80 7.07 -5.02 -20.28
C ILE A 80 7.39 -4.11 -19.08
N ILE A 81 6.38 -3.43 -18.52
CA ILE A 81 6.57 -2.49 -17.41
C ILE A 81 6.31 -3.14 -16.05
N SER A 82 6.77 -2.47 -14.98
CA SER A 82 6.46 -2.91 -13.63
C SER A 82 4.97 -2.75 -13.31
N ALA A 83 4.45 -3.56 -12.39
CA ALA A 83 3.06 -3.46 -11.97
C ALA A 83 2.72 -2.09 -11.34
N ALA A 84 3.70 -1.45 -10.67
CA ALA A 84 3.53 -0.10 -10.13
C ALA A 84 3.40 0.94 -11.26
N ASP A 85 4.24 0.86 -12.29
CA ASP A 85 4.17 1.75 -13.46
C ASP A 85 2.88 1.55 -14.24
N PHE A 86 2.40 0.30 -14.34
CA PHE A 86 1.12 -0.02 -14.98
C PHE A 86 -0.03 0.72 -14.31
N TRP A 87 -0.14 0.61 -12.98
CA TRP A 87 -1.18 1.31 -12.23
C TRP A 87 -1.00 2.82 -12.30
N TYR A 88 0.23 3.33 -12.29
CA TYR A 88 0.50 4.76 -12.45
C TYR A 88 0.02 5.30 -13.80
N LEU A 89 0.33 4.61 -14.91
CA LEU A 89 0.03 5.07 -16.26
C LEU A 89 -1.42 4.85 -16.69
N TYR A 90 -2.01 3.69 -16.37
CA TYR A 90 -3.32 3.29 -16.86
C TYR A 90 -4.44 3.34 -15.81
N GLY A 91 -4.08 3.51 -14.53
CA GLY A 91 -5.05 3.56 -13.43
C GLY A 91 -5.84 4.86 -13.33
N TYR A 92 -5.48 5.92 -14.06
CA TYR A 92 -6.12 7.24 -13.93
C TYR A 92 -7.64 7.23 -14.13
N GLY A 93 -8.15 6.35 -15.02
CA GLY A 93 -9.58 6.18 -15.27
C GLY A 93 -10.33 5.43 -14.15
N VAL A 94 -9.59 4.75 -13.26
CA VAL A 94 -10.12 3.92 -12.18
C VAL A 94 -9.42 4.26 -10.86
N LYS A 95 -9.56 5.53 -10.41
CA LYS A 95 -8.76 6.10 -9.32
C LYS A 95 -8.78 5.30 -8.02
N GLU A 96 -9.93 4.76 -7.64
CA GLU A 96 -10.05 4.02 -6.39
C GLU A 96 -9.37 2.66 -6.48
N LEU A 97 -9.49 1.99 -7.64
CA LEU A 97 -8.77 0.76 -7.95
C LEU A 97 -7.26 1.00 -8.13
N GLN A 98 -6.87 2.12 -8.73
CA GLN A 98 -5.47 2.52 -8.87
C GLN A 98 -4.81 2.62 -7.50
N LEU A 99 -5.45 3.27 -6.53
CA LEU A 99 -4.88 3.38 -5.18
C LEU A 99 -4.71 2.00 -4.53
N VAL A 100 -5.70 1.12 -4.70
CA VAL A 100 -5.62 -0.27 -4.21
C VAL A 100 -4.49 -1.04 -4.90
N GLY A 101 -4.38 -0.94 -6.22
CA GLY A 101 -3.34 -1.59 -7.03
C GLY A 101 -1.93 -1.09 -6.68
N MET A 102 -1.76 0.21 -6.48
CA MET A 102 -0.50 0.80 -6.01
C MET A 102 -0.11 0.29 -4.61
N ARG A 103 -1.07 0.18 -3.69
CA ARG A 103 -0.80 -0.37 -2.34
C ARG A 103 -0.50 -1.86 -2.37
N ALA A 104 -1.16 -2.62 -3.23
CA ALA A 104 -0.92 -4.05 -3.41
C ALA A 104 0.47 -4.31 -3.98
N THR A 105 0.88 -3.54 -5.00
CA THR A 105 2.21 -3.63 -5.61
C THR A 105 3.34 -3.13 -4.71
N ALA A 106 3.03 -2.26 -3.74
CA ALA A 106 3.98 -1.83 -2.72
C ALA A 106 4.21 -2.87 -1.60
N GLN A 107 3.36 -3.91 -1.49
CA GLN A 107 3.59 -4.96 -0.52
C GLN A 107 4.81 -5.78 -0.89
N VAL A 108 5.58 -6.13 0.13
CA VAL A 108 6.70 -7.02 -0.08
C VAL A 108 6.23 -8.46 -0.06
N ALA A 109 6.64 -9.24 -1.06
CA ALA A 109 6.20 -10.62 -1.23
C ALA A 109 6.74 -11.61 -0.17
N GLY A 110 7.71 -11.20 0.65
CA GLY A 110 8.34 -12.07 1.64
C GLY A 110 8.87 -11.34 2.87
N ALA A 111 8.77 -12.02 4.02
CA ALA A 111 9.29 -11.55 5.30
C ALA A 111 10.80 -11.30 5.27
N GLY A 112 11.54 -12.02 4.42
CA GLY A 112 12.99 -11.90 4.29
C GLY A 112 13.49 -10.73 3.44
N SER A 113 12.60 -9.85 2.98
CA SER A 113 13.00 -8.74 2.10
C SER A 113 13.94 -7.72 2.73
N SER A 114 13.86 -7.54 4.05
CA SER A 114 14.79 -6.72 4.82
C SER A 114 16.06 -7.48 5.23
N GLU A 115 16.10 -8.81 5.12
CA GLU A 115 17.21 -9.64 5.63
C GLU A 115 18.55 -9.26 5.02
N ARG A 116 18.59 -8.87 3.74
CA ARG A 116 19.85 -8.48 3.11
C ARG A 116 20.47 -7.27 3.81
N GLY A 117 19.66 -6.30 4.24
CA GLY A 117 20.18 -5.14 4.96
C GLY A 117 20.37 -5.39 6.46
N HIS A 118 19.65 -6.33 7.07
CA HIS A 118 20.00 -6.84 8.40
C HIS A 118 21.36 -7.55 8.38
N LYS A 119 21.61 -8.44 7.41
CA LYS A 119 22.91 -9.14 7.23
C LYS A 119 24.09 -8.19 7.06
N LEU A 120 23.89 -7.04 6.41
CA LEU A 120 24.91 -5.98 6.28
C LEU A 120 25.26 -5.34 7.63
N MET A 121 24.38 -5.41 8.63
CA MET A 121 24.55 -4.82 9.96
C MET A 121 24.88 -5.86 11.04
N ASN A 122 24.93 -7.16 10.72
CA ASN A 122 25.33 -8.22 11.65
C ASN A 122 26.69 -7.94 12.34
N PHE A 123 27.61 -7.22 11.69
CA PHE A 123 28.90 -6.85 12.29
C PHE A 123 28.77 -5.90 13.51
N VAL A 124 27.63 -5.24 13.66
CA VAL A 124 27.28 -4.31 14.74
C VAL A 124 26.33 -4.96 15.75
N GLU A 125 25.64 -6.03 15.36
CA GLU A 125 24.71 -6.77 16.22
C GLU A 125 25.43 -7.88 17.01
N ASP A 126 26.34 -8.64 16.37
CA ASP A 126 26.91 -9.87 16.95
C ASP A 126 28.39 -9.77 17.37
N ILE A 127 29.17 -8.83 16.80
CA ILE A 127 30.62 -8.76 17.08
C ILE A 127 30.86 -7.92 18.34
N ASN A 128 31.27 -8.59 19.44
CA ASN A 128 31.51 -8.01 20.78
C ASN A 128 32.29 -6.69 20.82
N ARG A 129 33.19 -6.43 19.86
CA ARG A 129 33.98 -5.19 19.81
C ARG A 129 33.22 -3.98 19.20
N ASN A 130 32.21 -4.25 18.39
CA ASN A 130 31.42 -3.26 17.66
C ASN A 130 29.93 -3.27 18.07
N GLN A 131 29.59 -4.00 19.13
CA GLN A 131 28.21 -4.21 19.52
C GLN A 131 27.57 -2.88 19.94
N LEU A 132 26.52 -2.47 19.23
CA LEU A 132 25.71 -1.32 19.62
C LEU A 132 24.48 -1.77 20.40
N LEU A 133 23.99 -0.88 21.27
CA LEU A 133 22.65 -1.02 21.84
C LEU A 133 21.61 -1.08 20.72
N TRP A 134 20.61 -1.94 20.88
CA TRP A 134 19.54 -2.17 19.90
C TRP A 134 18.89 -0.87 19.39
N SER A 135 18.63 0.09 20.29
CA SER A 135 18.06 1.40 19.97
C SER A 135 18.93 2.25 19.04
N ASN A 136 20.25 2.02 19.00
CA ASN A 136 21.19 2.69 18.11
C ASN A 136 21.35 1.95 16.77
N VAL A 137 21.21 0.62 16.77
CA VAL A 137 21.17 -0.19 15.54
C VAL A 137 19.98 0.22 14.69
N GLU A 138 18.78 0.30 15.28
CA GLU A 138 17.55 0.68 14.59
C GLU A 138 17.65 2.07 13.94
N LYS A 139 18.19 3.06 14.67
CA LYS A 139 18.42 4.41 14.14
C LYS A 139 19.38 4.40 12.95
N ARG A 140 20.46 3.63 13.01
CA ARG A 140 21.43 3.52 11.91
C ARG A 140 20.83 2.82 10.71
N MET A 141 20.08 1.75 10.92
CA MET A 141 19.35 1.06 9.85
C MET A 141 18.38 2.02 9.16
N TYR A 142 17.60 2.77 9.93
CA TYR A 142 16.67 3.78 9.40
C TYR A 142 17.40 4.84 8.55
N VAL A 143 18.49 5.42 9.05
CA VAL A 143 19.27 6.43 8.31
C VAL A 143 19.89 5.82 7.04
N ALA A 144 20.49 4.64 7.13
CA ALA A 144 21.11 3.97 5.99
C ALA A 144 20.10 3.67 4.87
N TRP A 145 18.93 3.15 5.23
CA TRP A 145 17.87 2.84 4.27
C TRP A 145 17.32 4.10 3.59
N ASN A 146 17.09 5.17 4.36
CA ASN A 146 16.57 6.41 3.83
C ASN A 146 17.59 7.19 3.01
N SER A 147 18.89 7.10 3.35
CA SER A 147 19.98 7.74 2.59
C SER A 147 20.22 7.07 1.23
N ASN A 148 19.99 5.76 1.13
CA ASN A 148 20.05 5.04 -0.15
C ASN A 148 18.82 5.32 -1.04
N ARG A 149 17.67 5.63 -0.44
CA ARG A 149 16.40 5.87 -1.15
C ARG A 149 16.22 7.33 -1.56
N PHE A 150 16.80 8.25 -0.80
CA PHE A 150 16.90 9.67 -1.09
C PHE A 150 18.36 10.06 -0.96
N PRO A 151 19.10 10.33 -2.05
CA PRO A 151 20.46 10.83 -1.92
C PRO A 151 20.38 12.14 -1.13
N LEU A 152 20.85 12.12 0.11
CA LEU A 152 20.94 13.29 0.97
C LEU A 152 21.86 14.29 0.28
N ARG A 153 21.30 15.19 -0.55
CA ARG A 153 21.91 16.47 -0.92
C ARG A 153 21.88 17.43 0.27
N LEU A 154 22.18 16.94 1.47
CA LEU A 154 22.12 17.70 2.70
C LEU A 154 23.46 17.74 3.41
N PHE A 155 24.56 17.87 2.68
CA PHE A 155 25.76 18.51 3.21
C PHE A 155 26.43 19.29 2.09
N PRO A 156 26.38 20.64 2.07
CA PRO A 156 27.31 21.39 1.25
C PRO A 156 28.72 21.04 1.73
N LYS A 157 29.55 20.55 0.81
CA LYS A 157 30.99 20.41 1.05
C LYS A 157 31.50 21.81 1.40
N LYS A 158 31.94 22.00 2.65
CA LYS A 158 32.79 23.14 3.02
C LYS A 158 34.20 22.86 2.54
#